data_AF-A0A8C4SLJ1-F1
#
_entry.id   AF-A0A8C4SLJ1-F1
#
_cell.length_a   1.000
_cell.length_b   1.000
_cell.length_c   1.000
_cell.angle_alpha   90.00
_cell.angle_beta   90.00
_cell.angle_gamma   90.00
#
_symmetry.space_group_name_H-M   'P 1'
#
loop_
_entity.id
_entity.type
_entity.pdbx_description
1 polymer ?
#
loop_
_entity_poly.entity_id
_entity_poly.type
_entity_poly.pdbx_seq_one_letter_code
_entity_poly.pdbx_strand_id
1 'polypeptide(L)'
;FRFFLLFALLFVCITEERFGHLILPVAIVLSVCLILAAGASIVVLALKTIQPCPEWWVLHREKCYYFSTNKTTWNLSEEDCISRGAQLIVVEDQEELELLRQQSRIHLTFWIGLRRKEGWAWINRQAFNSNCMSLTHLIFFNLDGSHTTKGSSISEH
;
A
#
# COMPACT_ATOMS: atom_id res chain seq x y z
N PHE A 1 5.84 -31.03 49.18
CA PHE A 1 6.51 -32.35 49.07
C PHE A 1 5.68 -33.41 48.35
N ARG A 2 4.39 -33.62 48.71
CA ARG A 2 3.52 -34.63 48.04
C ARG A 2 3.24 -34.38 46.54
N PHE A 3 3.14 -33.13 46.10
CA PHE A 3 2.92 -32.79 44.67
C PHE A 3 4.16 -33.03 43.78
N PHE A 4 5.35 -32.75 44.31
CA PHE A 4 6.61 -33.04 43.62
C PHE A 4 6.86 -34.54 43.49
N LEU A 5 6.43 -35.33 44.48
CA LEU A 5 6.49 -36.79 44.41
C LEU A 5 5.57 -37.36 43.31
N LEU A 6 4.36 -36.81 43.16
CA LEU A 6 3.40 -37.22 42.12
C LEU A 6 3.94 -36.93 40.70
N PHE A 7 4.58 -35.79 40.50
CA PHE A 7 5.20 -35.44 39.22
C PHE A 7 6.42 -36.31 38.92
N ALA A 8 7.25 -36.59 39.92
CA ALA A 8 8.42 -37.47 39.78
C ALA A 8 8.02 -38.93 39.50
N LEU A 9 6.98 -39.44 40.15
CA LEU A 9 6.48 -40.80 39.94
C LEU A 9 5.78 -40.96 38.58
N LEU A 10 5.08 -39.94 38.09
CA LEU A 10 4.56 -39.92 36.71
C LEU A 10 5.70 -39.94 35.69
N PHE A 11 6.80 -39.22 35.94
CA PHE A 11 7.98 -39.20 35.08
C PHE A 11 8.69 -40.57 35.03
N VAL A 12 8.86 -41.22 36.19
CA VAL A 12 9.46 -42.57 36.29
C VAL A 12 8.57 -43.65 35.65
N CYS A 13 7.25 -43.55 35.83
CA CYS A 13 6.30 -44.50 35.24
C CYS A 13 6.20 -44.38 33.70
N ILE A 14 6.60 -43.23 33.12
CA ILE A 14 6.67 -43.01 31.67
C ILE A 14 7.96 -43.60 31.08
N THR A 15 9.02 -43.74 31.88
CA THR A 15 10.34 -44.23 31.43
C THR A 15 10.51 -45.74 31.45
N GLU A 16 9.63 -46.47 32.15
CA GLU A 16 9.74 -47.92 32.32
C GLU A 16 8.55 -48.61 31.61
N GLU A 17 8.85 -49.27 30.48
CA GLU A 17 7.98 -50.16 29.68
C GLU A 17 6.99 -49.55 28.64
N ARG A 18 7.47 -49.50 27.39
CA ARG A 18 6.74 -49.71 26.10
C ARG A 18 6.03 -48.54 25.42
N PHE A 19 5.80 -47.39 26.05
CA PHE A 19 5.19 -46.23 25.36
C PHE A 19 6.18 -45.14 24.92
N GLY A 20 7.46 -45.24 25.29
CA GLY A 20 8.50 -44.26 24.89
C GLY A 20 8.67 -44.11 23.38
N HIS A 21 8.50 -45.19 22.61
CA HIS A 21 8.51 -45.17 21.13
C HIS A 21 7.34 -44.37 20.52
N LEU A 22 6.26 -44.11 21.28
CA LEU A 22 5.11 -43.33 20.84
C LEU A 22 5.14 -41.92 21.43
N ILE A 23 5.62 -41.77 22.66
CA ILE A 23 5.71 -40.48 23.37
C ILE A 23 6.78 -39.59 22.75
N LEU A 24 7.95 -40.14 22.41
CA LEU A 24 9.04 -39.37 21.80
C LEU A 24 8.67 -38.77 20.42
N PRO A 25 8.10 -39.52 19.46
CA PRO A 25 7.68 -38.93 18.18
C PRO A 25 6.51 -37.97 18.35
N VAL A 26 5.57 -38.22 19.27
CA VAL A 26 4.48 -37.27 19.57
C VAL A 26 5.04 -35.96 20.13
N ALA A 27 6.00 -36.02 21.06
CA ALA A 27 6.65 -34.83 21.60
C ALA A 27 7.43 -34.03 20.54
N ILE A 28 8.14 -34.72 19.63
CA ILE A 28 8.84 -34.09 18.51
C ILE A 28 7.84 -33.41 17.58
N VAL A 29 6.77 -34.10 17.17
CA VAL A 29 5.72 -33.53 16.29
C VAL A 29 5.09 -32.30 16.95
N LEU A 30 4.75 -32.36 18.24
CA LEU A 30 4.20 -31.22 18.97
C LEU A 30 5.20 -30.05 19.01
N SER A 31 6.48 -30.30 19.27
CA SER A 31 7.51 -29.26 19.29
C SER A 31 7.71 -28.60 17.92
N VAL A 32 7.73 -29.40 16.84
CA VAL A 32 7.82 -28.91 15.46
C VAL A 32 6.57 -28.11 15.09
N CYS A 33 5.37 -28.60 15.42
CA CYS A 33 4.12 -27.86 15.21
C CYS A 33 4.12 -26.51 15.95
N LEU A 34 4.61 -26.46 17.19
CA LEU A 34 4.74 -25.22 17.96
C LEU A 34 5.74 -24.25 17.32
N ILE A 35 6.89 -24.74 16.87
CA ILE A 35 7.90 -23.92 16.18
C ILE A 35 7.35 -23.36 14.87
N LEU A 36 6.64 -24.18 14.07
CA LEU A 36 6.00 -23.76 12.83
C LEU A 36 4.88 -22.74 13.09
N ALA A 37 4.05 -22.95 14.12
CA ALA A 37 2.99 -22.03 14.50
C ALA A 37 3.53 -20.70 15.04
N ALA A 38 4.58 -20.74 15.85
CA ALA A 38 5.27 -19.56 16.35
C ALA A 38 5.96 -18.81 15.20
N GLY A 39 6.66 -19.52 14.30
CA GLY A 39 7.28 -18.94 13.11
C GLY A 39 6.25 -18.28 12.18
N ALA A 40 5.14 -18.95 11.89
CA ALA A 40 4.04 -18.37 11.12
C ALA A 40 3.45 -17.12 11.79
N SER A 41 3.28 -17.14 13.11
CA SER A 41 2.79 -15.98 13.87
C SER A 41 3.76 -14.79 13.82
N ILE A 42 5.07 -15.04 13.94
CA ILE A 42 6.11 -14.02 13.81
C ILE A 42 6.12 -13.44 12.39
N VAL A 43 6.01 -14.27 11.35
CA VAL A 43 5.93 -13.82 9.96
C VAL A 43 4.68 -12.97 9.72
N VAL A 44 3.51 -13.39 10.22
CA VAL A 44 2.26 -12.63 10.12
C VAL A 44 2.35 -11.30 10.86
N LEU A 45 2.98 -11.26 12.04
CA LEU A 45 3.20 -10.02 12.79
C LEU A 45 4.15 -9.07 12.05
N ALA A 46 5.23 -9.59 11.47
CA ALA A 46 6.18 -8.80 10.68
C ALA A 46 5.55 -8.23 9.39
N LEU A 47 4.64 -8.97 8.74
CA LEU A 47 3.90 -8.48 7.58
C LEU A 47 2.87 -7.41 7.96
N LYS A 48 2.23 -7.53 9.12
CA LYS A 48 1.21 -6.58 9.60
C LYS A 48 1.78 -5.20 9.96
N THR A 49 3.07 -5.11 10.26
CA THR A 49 3.73 -3.84 10.62
C THR A 49 4.14 -2.98 9.43
N ILE A 50 4.07 -3.49 8.21
CA ILE A 50 4.38 -2.70 7.01
C ILE A 50 3.09 -1.99 6.62
N GLN A 51 2.89 -0.76 7.09
CA GLN A 51 1.90 0.13 6.50
C GLN A 51 2.55 0.72 5.24
N PRO A 52 2.16 0.29 4.03
CA PRO A 52 2.89 0.60 2.81
C PRO A 52 2.71 2.06 2.37
N CYS A 53 1.61 2.70 2.77
CA CYS A 53 1.31 4.09 2.49
C CYS A 53 0.92 4.86 3.75
N PRO A 54 1.14 6.19 3.81
CA PRO A 54 0.67 7.01 4.92
C PRO A 54 -0.85 6.94 5.11
N GLU A 55 -1.34 7.40 6.26
CA GLU A 55 -2.78 7.41 6.54
C GLU A 55 -3.54 8.26 5.50
N TRP A 56 -4.70 7.77 5.05
CA TRP A 56 -5.54 8.40 4.01
C TRP A 56 -5.00 8.34 2.58
N TRP A 57 -3.93 7.59 2.34
CA TRP A 57 -3.41 7.28 1.01
C TRP A 57 -3.95 5.93 0.53
N VAL A 58 -4.13 5.82 -0.78
CA VAL A 58 -4.55 4.58 -1.43
C VAL A 58 -3.32 3.92 -2.02
N LEU A 59 -2.99 2.71 -1.54
CA LEU A 59 -2.00 1.86 -2.19
C LEU A 59 -2.62 1.29 -3.47
N HIS A 60 -1.96 1.51 -4.60
CA HIS A 60 -2.25 0.80 -5.84
C HIS A 60 -0.94 0.38 -6.49
N ARG A 61 -0.76 -0.94 -6.67
CA ARG A 61 0.53 -1.57 -6.98
C ARG A 61 1.59 -1.23 -5.92
N GLU A 62 2.66 -0.57 -6.33
CA GLU A 62 3.81 -0.19 -5.49
C GLU A 62 3.89 1.32 -5.26
N LYS A 63 2.83 2.06 -5.64
CA LYS A 63 2.74 3.52 -5.50
C LYS A 63 1.62 3.90 -4.53
N CYS A 64 1.80 5.03 -3.86
CA CYS A 64 0.80 5.57 -2.94
C CYS A 64 0.15 6.81 -3.57
N TYR A 65 -1.19 6.85 -3.57
CA TYR A 65 -1.95 7.95 -4.16
C TYR A 65 -2.78 8.69 -3.12
N TYR A 66 -2.72 10.02 -3.17
CA TYR A 66 -3.53 10.90 -2.33
C TYR A 66 -4.47 11.75 -3.18
N PHE A 67 -5.77 11.63 -2.91
CA PHE A 67 -6.81 12.39 -3.60
C PHE A 67 -7.25 13.57 -2.73
N SER A 68 -6.79 14.76 -3.08
CA SER A 68 -7.13 15.97 -2.34
C SER A 68 -8.57 16.38 -2.60
N THR A 69 -9.34 16.59 -1.53
CA THR A 69 -10.69 17.18 -1.61
C THR A 69 -10.65 18.70 -1.72
N ASN A 70 -9.50 19.32 -1.45
CA ASN A 70 -9.32 20.77 -1.51
C ASN A 70 -9.19 21.24 -2.96
N LYS A 71 -10.03 22.22 -3.34
CA LYS A 71 -9.97 22.83 -4.66
C LYS A 71 -9.02 24.02 -4.66
N THR A 72 -7.86 23.86 -5.27
CA THR A 72 -6.82 24.90 -5.36
C THR A 72 -6.38 25.11 -6.80
N THR A 73 -5.53 26.11 -7.05
CA THR A 73 -4.93 26.30 -8.37
C THR A 73 -3.85 25.24 -8.60
N TRP A 74 -3.44 25.02 -9.84
CA TRP A 74 -2.40 24.03 -10.16
C TRP A 74 -1.11 24.26 -9.35
N ASN A 75 -0.65 25.51 -9.25
CA ASN A 75 0.55 25.85 -8.47
C ASN A 75 0.39 25.51 -6.98
N LEU A 76 -0.75 25.88 -6.37
CA LEU A 76 -1.00 25.58 -4.96
C LEU A 76 -1.17 24.07 -4.72
N SER A 77 -1.71 23.35 -5.70
CA SER A 77 -1.78 21.89 -5.67
C SER A 77 -0.39 21.25 -5.70
N GLU A 78 0.50 21.75 -6.56
CA GLU A 78 1.90 21.30 -6.61
C GLU A 78 2.62 21.55 -5.27
N GLU A 79 2.46 22.74 -4.70
CA GLU A 79 3.01 23.08 -3.39
C GLU A 79 2.45 22.19 -2.26
N ASP A 80 1.15 21.90 -2.25
CA ASP A 80 0.54 20.98 -1.28
C ASP A 80 1.09 19.55 -1.44
N CYS A 81 1.22 19.04 -2.67
CA CYS A 81 1.83 17.74 -2.94
C CYS A 81 3.27 17.67 -2.40
N ILE A 82 4.10 18.68 -2.70
CA ILE A 82 5.49 18.77 -2.23
C ILE A 82 5.54 18.82 -0.69
N SER A 83 4.63 19.57 -0.06
CA SER A 83 4.56 19.66 1.41
C SER A 83 4.27 18.32 2.09
N ARG A 84 3.66 17.38 1.35
CA ARG A 84 3.36 16.01 1.79
C ARG A 84 4.48 15.01 1.45
N GLY A 85 5.58 15.45 0.85
CA GLY A 85 6.66 14.57 0.38
C GLY A 85 6.32 13.80 -0.90
N ALA A 86 5.46 14.38 -1.74
CA ALA A 86 4.94 13.77 -2.96
C ALA A 86 4.98 14.75 -4.14
N GLN A 87 4.50 14.30 -5.29
CA GLN A 87 4.35 15.12 -6.49
C GLN A 87 2.96 14.96 -7.09
N LEU A 88 2.54 15.86 -7.97
CA LEU A 88 1.32 15.64 -8.75
C LEU A 88 1.51 14.43 -9.66
N ILE A 89 0.51 13.55 -9.73
CA ILE A 89 0.61 12.30 -10.49
C ILE A 89 1.06 12.51 -11.95
N VAL A 90 2.06 11.75 -12.38
CA VAL A 90 2.45 11.62 -13.78
C VAL A 90 1.93 10.29 -14.31
N VAL A 91 1.04 10.35 -15.31
CA VAL A 91 0.40 9.14 -15.84
C VAL A 91 1.37 8.41 -16.77
N GLU A 92 1.81 7.23 -16.35
CA GLU A 92 2.81 6.43 -17.07
C GLU A 92 2.17 5.36 -17.97
N ASP A 93 1.03 4.79 -17.54
CA ASP A 93 0.40 3.69 -18.26
C ASP A 93 -1.15 3.77 -18.30
N GLN A 94 -1.74 2.82 -19.04
CA GLN A 94 -3.18 2.73 -19.24
C GLN A 94 -3.96 2.33 -17.97
N GLU A 95 -3.30 1.62 -17.04
CA GLU A 95 -3.94 1.18 -15.81
C GLU A 95 -4.06 2.34 -14.80
N GLU A 96 -3.02 3.18 -14.68
CA GLU A 96 -3.10 4.43 -13.91
C GLU A 96 -4.22 5.33 -14.45
N LEU A 97 -4.34 5.43 -15.77
CA LEU A 97 -5.44 6.17 -16.40
C LEU A 97 -6.81 5.61 -16.01
N GLU A 98 -6.96 4.30 -15.88
CA GLU A 98 -8.20 3.65 -15.46
C GLU A 98 -8.54 3.89 -13.99
N LEU A 99 -7.54 3.89 -13.11
CA LEU A 99 -7.70 4.29 -11.71
C LEU A 99 -8.21 5.74 -11.61
N LEU A 100 -7.64 6.66 -12.41
CA LEU A 100 -8.11 8.04 -12.47
C LEU A 100 -9.54 8.15 -13.01
N ARG A 101 -9.92 7.35 -14.01
CA ARG A 101 -11.31 7.30 -14.53
C ARG A 101 -12.29 6.80 -13.48
N GLN A 102 -11.91 5.84 -12.65
CA GLN A 102 -12.77 5.35 -11.59
C GLN A 102 -13.01 6.43 -10.54
N GLN A 103 -11.95 7.18 -10.18
CA GLN A 103 -12.06 8.24 -9.19
C GLN A 103 -12.77 9.50 -9.73
N SER A 104 -12.67 9.77 -11.03
CA SER A 104 -13.35 10.92 -11.65
C SER A 104 -14.88 10.81 -11.66
N ARG A 105 -15.43 9.59 -11.45
CA ARG A 105 -16.87 9.40 -11.21
C ARG A 105 -17.35 10.07 -9.91
N ILE A 106 -16.45 10.26 -8.95
CA ILE A 106 -16.72 10.87 -7.64
C ILE A 106 -16.39 12.37 -7.68
N HIS A 107 -15.29 12.75 -8.33
CA HIS A 107 -14.82 14.13 -8.42
C HIS A 107 -14.66 14.55 -9.87
N LEU A 108 -15.32 15.64 -10.24
CA LEU A 108 -15.44 16.04 -11.63
C LEU A 108 -14.11 16.42 -12.28
N THR A 109 -13.14 17.02 -11.57
CA THR A 109 -11.88 17.55 -12.14
C THR A 109 -10.71 17.41 -11.17
N PHE A 110 -9.54 16.98 -11.67
CA PHE A 110 -8.31 16.85 -10.90
C PHE A 110 -7.12 17.49 -11.62
N TRP A 111 -6.23 18.12 -10.86
CA TRP A 111 -4.90 18.49 -11.30
C TRP A 111 -3.98 17.27 -11.29
N ILE A 112 -3.23 17.13 -12.38
CA ILE A 112 -2.19 16.13 -12.59
C ILE A 112 -0.86 16.86 -12.87
N GLY A 113 0.24 16.11 -12.91
CA GLY A 113 1.58 16.62 -13.19
C GLY A 113 1.78 17.14 -14.62
N LEU A 114 0.73 17.17 -15.45
CA LEU A 114 0.79 17.74 -16.79
C LEU A 114 0.42 19.22 -16.77
N ARG A 115 1.26 20.06 -17.38
CA ARG A 115 1.01 21.49 -17.50
C ARG A 115 1.34 22.01 -18.90
N ARG A 116 0.55 22.99 -19.36
CA ARG A 116 0.83 23.76 -20.56
C ARG A 116 1.40 25.13 -20.19
N LYS A 117 2.67 25.39 -20.54
CA LYS A 117 3.28 26.73 -20.53
C LYS A 117 3.53 27.17 -21.97
N GLU A 118 4.63 26.71 -22.57
CA GLU A 118 4.99 26.91 -23.99
C GLU A 118 4.73 25.66 -24.83
N GLY A 119 4.26 24.60 -24.18
CA GLY A 119 3.96 23.28 -24.73
C GLY A 119 3.49 22.37 -23.59
N TRP A 120 3.03 21.17 -23.93
CA TRP A 120 2.69 20.14 -22.95
C TRP A 120 3.95 19.58 -22.32
N ALA A 121 4.07 19.69 -21.01
CA ALA A 121 5.21 19.15 -20.26
C ALA A 121 4.74 18.51 -18.94
N TRP A 122 5.29 17.34 -18.64
CA TRP A 122 5.17 16.73 -17.32
C TRP A 122 6.15 17.37 -16.34
N ILE A 123 5.78 17.45 -15.06
CA ILE A 123 6.65 17.94 -13.98
C ILE A 123 7.97 17.15 -13.86
N ASN A 124 7.96 15.86 -14.23
CA ASN A 124 9.13 14.99 -14.21
C ASN A 124 9.99 15.09 -15.49
N ARG A 125 9.68 16.02 -16.40
CA ARG A 125 10.37 16.22 -17.69
C ARG A 125 10.30 15.05 -18.68
N GLN A 126 9.44 14.05 -18.43
CA GLN A 126 9.18 13.01 -19.41
C GLN A 126 8.49 13.58 -20.67
N ALA A 127 8.73 12.93 -21.81
CA ALA A 127 8.12 13.32 -23.07
C ALA A 127 6.60 13.12 -23.01
N PHE A 128 5.84 14.13 -23.45
CA PHE A 128 4.39 14.02 -23.54
C PHE A 128 4.01 13.08 -24.70
N ASN A 129 3.37 11.94 -24.38
CA ASN A 129 2.81 11.03 -25.37
C ASN A 129 1.29 11.22 -25.48
N SER A 130 0.84 11.79 -26.60
CA SER A 130 -0.58 12.04 -26.86
C SER A 130 -1.42 10.77 -26.94
N ASN A 131 -0.83 9.61 -27.25
CA ASN A 131 -1.58 8.36 -27.38
C ASN A 131 -2.11 7.85 -26.03
N CYS A 132 -1.38 8.10 -24.93
CA CYS A 132 -1.84 7.77 -23.58
C CYS A 132 -3.05 8.62 -23.16
N MET A 133 -3.17 9.86 -23.68
CA MET A 133 -4.32 10.73 -23.43
C MET A 133 -5.44 10.61 -24.49
N SER A 134 -5.15 10.02 -25.66
CA SER A 134 -6.09 9.90 -26.79
C SER A 134 -7.29 8.97 -26.48
N LEU A 135 -7.17 8.10 -25.49
CA LEU A 135 -8.23 7.16 -25.10
C LEU A 135 -9.29 7.76 -24.17
N THR A 136 -9.33 9.07 -23.98
CA THR A 136 -10.14 9.65 -22.91
C THR A 136 -11.01 10.82 -23.35
N HIS A 137 -12.32 10.58 -23.31
CA HIS A 137 -13.34 11.59 -22.96
C HIS A 137 -13.12 12.18 -21.54
N LEU A 138 -11.87 12.32 -21.06
CA LEU A 138 -11.53 12.94 -19.78
C LEU A 138 -11.18 14.42 -20.02
N ILE A 139 -12.21 15.19 -20.32
CA ILE A 139 -12.17 16.64 -20.57
C ILE A 139 -11.88 17.44 -19.27
N PHE A 140 -11.57 16.76 -18.16
CA PHE A 140 -11.62 17.35 -16.83
C PHE A 140 -10.30 17.41 -16.05
N PHE A 141 -9.19 16.96 -16.62
CA PHE A 141 -7.88 17.29 -16.03
C PHE A 141 -7.57 18.72 -16.41
N ASN A 142 -8.12 19.73 -15.72
CA ASN A 142 -8.02 21.16 -16.06
C ASN A 142 -6.69 21.44 -16.80
N LEU A 143 -6.79 21.52 -18.12
CA LEU A 143 -5.65 21.61 -19.04
C LEU A 143 -5.30 23.09 -19.27
N ASP A 144 -6.02 23.97 -18.58
CA ASP A 144 -6.11 25.39 -18.84
C ASP A 144 -4.79 26.10 -18.54
N GLY A 145 -3.97 25.53 -17.63
CA GLY A 145 -2.81 26.23 -17.07
C GLY A 145 -3.16 27.58 -16.41
N SER A 146 -4.46 27.83 -16.21
CA SER A 146 -4.99 29.09 -15.71
C SER A 146 -4.67 29.25 -14.23
N HIS A 147 -4.16 30.42 -13.87
CA HIS A 147 -3.94 30.80 -12.47
C HIS A 147 -5.22 30.94 -11.66
N THR A 148 -6.40 30.91 -12.30
CA THR A 148 -7.67 31.21 -11.63
C THR A 148 -8.58 30.01 -11.45
N THR A 149 -8.44 28.97 -12.29
CA THR A 149 -9.27 27.76 -12.17
C THR A 149 -8.86 27.01 -10.89
N LYS A 150 -9.86 26.53 -10.14
CA LYS A 150 -9.63 25.70 -8.95
C LYS A 150 -10.13 24.29 -9.19
N GLY A 151 -9.33 23.31 -8.81
CA GLY A 151 -9.61 21.88 -8.95
C GLY A 151 -9.00 21.10 -7.80
N SER A 152 -9.51 19.89 -7.59
CA SER A 152 -8.87 18.92 -6.70
C SER A 152 -7.53 18.49 -7.27
N SER A 153 -6.68 17.81 -6.51
CA SER A 153 -5.38 17.33 -6.98
C SER A 153 -5.16 15.87 -6.61
N ILE A 154 -4.24 15.23 -7.33
CA ILE A 154 -3.83 13.85 -7.08
C ILE A 154 -2.33 13.84 -6.88
N SER A 155 -1.91 13.38 -5.71
CA SER A 155 -0.50 13.22 -5.36
C SER A 155 -0.09 11.77 -5.52
N GLU A 156 1.15 11.53 -5.95
CA GLU A 156 1.78 10.21 -5.97
C GLU A 156 3.11 10.20 -5.22
N HIS A 157 3.42 9.06 -4.62
CA HIS A 157 4.71 8.70 -4.04
C HIS A 157 5.19 7.38 -4.64
#